data_AF-A0A9C9N365-F1
#
_entry.id   AF-A0A9C9N365-F1
#
_cell.length_a   1.000
_cell.length_b   1.000
_cell.length_c   1.000
_cell.angle_alpha   90.00
_cell.angle_beta   90.00
_cell.angle_gamma   90.00
#
_symmetry.space_group_name_H-M   'P 1'
#
loop_
_entity.id
_entity.type
_entity.pdbx_description
1 polymer ?
#
loop_
_entity_poly.entity_id
_entity_poly.type
_entity_poly.pdbx_seq_one_letter_code
_entity_poly.pdbx_strand_id
1 'polypeptide(L)'
;HPRRPPRPIHPELATEGNLICHHQIRKGDVEAAWAEADVIVEGEYYTPAQEHAYLQPEAGLAYVDDEGRVAVVVSGQWTWEDRNQIAHALDLPPEQVRVIYPAIGGAFGGREDMSVQIVLALAAYKLRRPVKIVWSREESIRGHCKRHPMWLHCKWGATREGKLVAAAVHVIADGGAYCYTTNKVLGNTVITCTGPYEIPNVRVDADGVYTNNLPSGAFRGFGAPQGIFAAEMQMNKLAHALGMDPVELRMRNLLRDESLTAMGTPLPGGVSLVQVTEQCARAAGWKQTAEGWQKPVVSNQKPGSGWGLAVALKNIGFSFGYQENCWVRVELRGQAEIAEATVYIGAAEVGQGSHTVIQQMTAQALDVPLERVRVIASDTATSPGSAGSVSASRMTFMAGNAVRGAAAAALDRWQDEERPASAEYTYLAPKTTPFDPETGHGVPNFAYGYVAQAVQVEVDAETGQLHIRRVVCADDVGRAINPQQVEGQIEGGVVQAVGWATCENFIAEDGRVLTPHLSTYLIPTISDVPDQVESLIFEQADPRGPWGARGMGEMPFLPLAPALVAAVHDATGVWFDELPLTPERVLRALQRAS
;
A
#
# COMPACT_ATOMS: atom_id res chain seq x y z
N HIS A 1 8.61 -5.79 -20.60
CA HIS A 1 8.09 -6.95 -21.37
C HIS A 1 9.22 -7.93 -21.68
N PRO A 2 9.30 -9.10 -21.04
CA PRO A 2 10.44 -10.03 -21.14
C PRO A 2 10.74 -10.51 -22.57
N ARG A 3 9.77 -10.45 -23.50
CA ARG A 3 10.00 -10.75 -24.93
C ARG A 3 10.56 -9.59 -25.77
N ARG A 4 10.80 -8.41 -25.19
CA ARG A 4 11.31 -7.24 -25.94
C ARG A 4 12.78 -6.99 -25.56
N PRO A 5 13.70 -6.92 -26.54
CA PRO A 5 15.08 -6.57 -26.25
C PRO A 5 15.13 -5.15 -25.65
N PRO A 6 15.87 -4.93 -24.55
CA PRO A 6 16.02 -3.60 -23.98
C PRO A 6 16.68 -2.68 -25.01
N ARG A 7 16.08 -1.51 -25.24
CA ARG A 7 16.74 -0.41 -25.93
C ARG A 7 17.14 0.59 -24.84
N PRO A 8 18.42 1.01 -24.74
CA PRO A 8 18.82 2.01 -23.76
C PRO A 8 18.03 3.30 -24.01
N ILE A 9 17.29 3.76 -23.00
CA ILE A 9 16.52 5.03 -23.08
C ILE A 9 17.34 6.18 -22.47
N HIS A 10 18.11 5.90 -21.42
CA HIS A 10 19.01 6.84 -20.75
C HIS A 10 20.37 6.17 -20.47
N PRO A 11 21.25 6.02 -21.48
CA PRO A 11 22.54 5.34 -21.31
C PRO A 11 23.44 5.99 -20.23
N GLU A 12 23.24 7.27 -19.94
CA GLU A 12 23.95 8.03 -18.90
C GLU A 12 23.40 7.83 -17.48
N LEU A 13 22.15 7.34 -17.34
CA LEU A 13 21.51 7.05 -16.06
C LEU A 13 21.42 5.55 -15.77
N ALA A 14 21.79 4.70 -16.73
CA ALA A 14 21.76 3.26 -16.57
C ALA A 14 22.95 2.77 -15.76
N THR A 15 22.68 2.16 -14.61
CA THR A 15 23.72 1.59 -13.71
C THR A 15 24.10 0.18 -14.15
N GLU A 16 24.55 0.01 -15.40
CA GLU A 16 24.69 -1.25 -16.15
C GLU A 16 23.44 -1.62 -16.97
N GLY A 17 23.55 -1.56 -18.30
CA GLY A 17 22.48 -1.99 -19.20
C GLY A 17 21.30 -1.02 -19.28
N ASN A 18 20.08 -1.50 -18.99
CA ASN A 18 18.83 -0.72 -19.05
C ASN A 18 18.08 -0.79 -17.70
N LEU A 19 18.84 -0.92 -16.61
CA LEU A 19 18.35 -1.04 -15.24
C LEU A 19 18.17 0.32 -14.58
N ILE A 20 17.04 0.50 -13.89
CA ILE A 20 16.74 1.61 -12.97
C ILE A 20 17.37 1.31 -11.60
N CYS A 21 17.19 0.09 -11.12
CA CYS A 21 17.70 -0.39 -9.84
C CYS A 21 17.73 -1.92 -9.81
N HIS A 22 18.60 -2.47 -8.98
CA HIS A 22 18.63 -3.88 -8.61
C HIS A 22 18.64 -3.98 -7.09
N HIS A 23 17.78 -4.84 -6.53
CA HIS A 23 17.76 -5.19 -5.10
C HIS A 23 17.89 -6.70 -4.94
N GLN A 24 18.64 -7.14 -3.93
CA GLN A 24 18.84 -8.58 -3.69
C GLN A 24 18.77 -8.97 -2.21
N ILE A 25 18.26 -10.17 -1.94
CA ILE A 25 18.30 -10.82 -0.62
C ILE A 25 19.08 -12.13 -0.74
N ARG A 26 19.98 -12.36 0.21
CA ARG A 26 20.76 -13.60 0.38
C ARG A 26 20.71 -14.01 1.85
N LYS A 27 19.97 -15.08 2.16
CA LYS A 27 19.86 -15.67 3.51
C LYS A 27 20.05 -17.17 3.41
N GLY A 28 20.93 -17.74 4.21
CA GLY A 28 21.20 -19.19 4.22
C GLY A 28 21.82 -19.71 2.91
N ASP A 29 21.71 -21.01 2.67
CA ASP A 29 22.19 -21.69 1.46
C ASP A 29 21.02 -22.35 0.72
N VAL A 30 20.50 -21.63 -0.27
CA VAL A 30 19.36 -22.08 -1.07
C VAL A 30 19.68 -23.33 -1.89
N GLU A 31 20.92 -23.47 -2.39
CA GLU A 31 21.28 -24.59 -3.26
C GLU A 31 21.37 -25.90 -2.46
N ALA A 32 21.91 -25.85 -1.25
CA ALA A 32 21.92 -27.00 -0.34
C ALA A 32 20.50 -27.37 0.13
N ALA A 33 19.68 -26.36 0.45
CA ALA A 33 18.35 -26.56 1.03
C ALA A 33 17.34 -27.24 0.09
N TRP A 34 17.57 -27.25 -1.23
CA TRP A 34 16.71 -28.00 -2.15
C TRP A 34 16.72 -29.51 -1.88
N ALA A 35 17.80 -30.05 -1.34
CA ALA A 35 17.88 -31.46 -0.98
C ALA A 35 17.02 -31.83 0.25
N GLU A 36 16.62 -30.83 1.05
CA GLU A 36 15.74 -30.99 2.21
C GLU A 36 14.24 -30.88 1.84
N ALA A 37 13.93 -30.43 0.62
CA ALA A 37 12.55 -30.27 0.18
C ALA A 37 11.98 -31.59 -0.35
N ASP A 38 10.91 -32.09 0.30
CA ASP A 38 10.12 -33.21 -0.21
C ASP A 38 9.21 -32.80 -1.37
N VAL A 39 8.76 -31.53 -1.35
CA VAL A 39 7.92 -30.93 -2.39
C VAL A 39 8.54 -29.61 -2.82
N ILE A 40 8.66 -29.44 -4.14
CA ILE A 40 9.10 -28.19 -4.78
C ILE A 40 8.02 -27.74 -5.75
N VAL A 41 7.65 -26.47 -5.71
CA VAL A 41 6.77 -25.85 -6.71
C VAL A 41 7.46 -24.68 -7.38
N GLU A 42 7.28 -24.61 -8.70
CA GLU A 42 7.78 -23.53 -9.55
C GLU A 42 6.61 -22.82 -10.22
N GLY A 43 6.69 -21.50 -10.33
CA GLY A 43 5.63 -20.68 -10.90
C GLY A 43 6.16 -19.41 -11.55
N GLU A 44 5.54 -19.01 -12.66
CA GLU A 44 5.76 -17.74 -13.32
C GLU A 44 4.49 -16.91 -13.22
N TYR A 45 4.57 -15.77 -12.54
CA TYR A 45 3.41 -14.92 -12.28
C TYR A 45 3.52 -13.60 -13.02
N TYR A 46 2.40 -13.12 -13.56
CA TYR A 46 2.30 -11.77 -14.11
C TYR A 46 1.23 -10.96 -13.39
N THR A 47 1.62 -9.78 -12.93
CA THR A 47 0.71 -8.79 -12.35
C THR A 47 0.67 -7.54 -13.24
N PRO A 48 -0.51 -7.05 -13.64
CA PRO A 48 -0.64 -6.00 -14.62
C PRO A 48 -0.51 -4.61 -13.98
N ALA A 49 -0.34 -3.61 -14.85
CA ALA A 49 -0.56 -2.22 -14.45
C ALA A 49 -1.98 -2.02 -13.93
N GLN A 50 -2.12 -1.01 -13.07
CA GLN A 50 -3.39 -0.52 -12.57
C GLN A 50 -3.37 1.01 -12.61
N GLU A 51 -4.45 1.58 -13.09
CA GLU A 51 -4.73 3.02 -13.13
C GLU A 51 -5.46 3.43 -11.86
N HIS A 52 -5.03 4.53 -11.23
CA HIS A 52 -5.56 4.94 -9.93
C HIS A 52 -7.03 5.32 -9.97
N ALA A 53 -7.47 5.89 -11.09
CA ALA A 53 -8.84 6.27 -11.38
C ALA A 53 -9.50 7.11 -10.27
N TYR A 54 -8.71 7.88 -9.51
CA TYR A 54 -9.25 8.80 -8.50
C TYR A 54 -10.26 9.73 -9.15
N LEU A 55 -11.43 9.93 -8.52
CA LEU A 55 -12.59 10.53 -9.19
C LEU A 55 -12.35 11.96 -9.65
N GLN A 56 -11.58 12.74 -8.89
CA GLN A 56 -11.13 14.07 -9.29
C GLN A 56 -9.86 13.94 -10.13
N PRO A 57 -9.84 14.27 -11.44
CA PRO A 57 -8.59 14.34 -12.20
C PRO A 57 -7.63 15.41 -11.65
N GLU A 58 -6.45 15.45 -12.24
CA GLU A 58 -5.41 16.43 -11.95
C GLU A 58 -5.91 17.83 -12.29
N ALA A 59 -5.93 18.68 -11.28
CA ALA A 59 -6.47 20.02 -11.36
C ALA A 59 -5.78 20.93 -10.36
N GLY A 60 -5.61 22.19 -10.74
CA GLY A 60 -5.06 23.20 -9.84
C GLY A 60 -5.22 24.62 -10.35
N LEU A 61 -4.93 25.56 -9.45
CA LEU A 61 -4.93 27.00 -9.65
C LEU A 61 -3.63 27.55 -9.07
N ALA A 62 -2.91 28.37 -9.83
CA ALA A 62 -1.75 29.10 -9.33
C ALA A 62 -1.91 30.61 -9.53
N TYR A 63 -1.36 31.39 -8.62
CA TYR A 63 -1.38 32.85 -8.64
C TYR A 63 -0.17 33.41 -7.86
N VAL A 64 0.10 34.71 -8.01
CA VAL A 64 1.03 35.41 -7.12
C VAL A 64 0.20 36.03 -6.00
N ASP A 65 0.49 35.70 -4.74
CA ASP A 65 -0.27 36.20 -3.59
C ASP A 65 0.15 37.62 -3.18
N ASP A 66 -0.53 38.18 -2.18
CA ASP A 66 -0.30 39.56 -1.71
C ASP A 66 1.10 39.76 -1.07
N GLU A 67 1.77 38.68 -0.69
CA GLU A 67 3.16 38.67 -0.19
C GLU A 67 4.18 38.49 -1.33
N GLY A 68 3.71 38.37 -2.58
CA GLY A 68 4.56 38.19 -3.76
C GLY A 68 5.02 36.75 -4.00
N ARG A 69 4.50 35.77 -3.25
CA ARG A 69 4.84 34.34 -3.41
C ARG A 69 4.07 33.72 -4.55
N VAL A 70 4.64 32.71 -5.19
CA VAL A 70 3.93 31.82 -6.12
C VAL A 70 3.09 30.84 -5.31
N ALA A 71 1.79 31.11 -5.22
CA ALA A 71 0.83 30.23 -4.56
C ALA A 71 0.27 29.21 -5.55
N VAL A 72 0.28 27.93 -5.18
CA VAL A 72 -0.23 26.80 -5.97
C VAL A 72 -1.24 26.03 -5.13
N VAL A 73 -2.52 26.12 -5.54
CA VAL A 73 -3.64 25.37 -5.00
C VAL A 73 -3.84 24.13 -5.87
N VAL A 74 -3.51 22.96 -5.34
CA VAL A 74 -3.46 21.72 -6.11
C VAL A 74 -3.78 20.52 -5.23
N SER A 75 -3.92 19.36 -5.84
CA SER A 75 -4.18 18.10 -5.15
C SER A 75 -2.91 17.24 -5.18
N GLY A 76 -2.37 16.90 -4.01
CA GLY A 76 -1.14 16.14 -3.84
C GLY A 76 -1.13 15.35 -2.52
N GLN A 77 -0.07 14.58 -2.27
CA GLN A 77 0.09 13.82 -1.02
C GLN A 77 1.17 14.40 -0.09
N TRP A 78 2.03 15.29 -0.58
CA TRP A 78 3.14 15.84 0.20
C TRP A 78 3.39 17.33 -0.08
N THR A 79 2.66 18.21 0.62
CA THR A 79 2.67 19.68 0.40
C THR A 79 4.06 20.31 0.38
N TRP A 80 4.92 19.91 1.32
CA TRP A 80 6.27 20.46 1.46
C TRP A 80 7.22 19.97 0.37
N GLU A 81 7.04 18.74 -0.11
CA GLU A 81 7.86 18.23 -1.21
C GLU A 81 7.43 18.85 -2.55
N ASP A 82 6.13 19.03 -2.78
CA ASP A 82 5.62 19.81 -3.91
C ASP A 82 6.21 21.23 -3.91
N ARG A 83 6.25 21.90 -2.74
CA ARG A 83 6.86 23.23 -2.60
C ARG A 83 8.34 23.21 -2.99
N ASN A 84 9.10 22.25 -2.48
CA ASN A 84 10.53 22.13 -2.76
C ASN A 84 10.79 21.86 -4.24
N GLN A 85 10.01 20.97 -4.87
CA GLN A 85 10.16 20.66 -6.29
C GLN A 85 9.74 21.84 -7.19
N ILE A 86 8.67 22.58 -6.86
CA ILE A 86 8.32 23.82 -7.55
C ILE A 86 9.45 24.84 -7.41
N ALA A 87 9.94 25.07 -6.19
CA ALA A 87 11.00 26.02 -5.92
C ALA A 87 12.28 25.68 -6.72
N HIS A 88 12.67 24.39 -6.72
CA HIS A 88 13.78 23.89 -7.52
C HIS A 88 13.56 24.14 -9.03
N ALA A 89 12.41 23.77 -9.57
CA ALA A 89 12.12 23.90 -11.00
C ALA A 89 12.07 25.36 -11.50
N LEU A 90 11.68 26.29 -10.63
CA LEU A 90 11.58 27.72 -10.95
C LEU A 90 12.84 28.51 -10.56
N ASP A 91 13.83 27.87 -9.94
CA ASP A 91 15.01 28.51 -9.34
C ASP A 91 14.63 29.64 -8.36
N LEU A 92 13.68 29.33 -7.47
CA LEU A 92 13.20 30.23 -6.42
C LEU A 92 13.59 29.70 -5.03
N PRO A 93 13.81 30.60 -4.06
CA PRO A 93 13.87 30.19 -2.66
C PRO A 93 12.53 29.53 -2.23
N PRO A 94 12.54 28.44 -1.44
CA PRO A 94 11.32 27.74 -1.03
C PRO A 94 10.27 28.64 -0.36
N GLU A 95 10.68 29.67 0.36
CA GLU A 95 9.80 30.65 1.00
C GLU A 95 9.02 31.54 0.01
N GLN A 96 9.48 31.62 -1.25
CA GLN A 96 8.73 32.30 -2.32
C GLN A 96 7.67 31.40 -2.97
N VAL A 97 7.51 30.17 -2.49
CA VAL A 97 6.50 29.22 -2.98
C VAL A 97 5.57 28.82 -1.83
N ARG A 98 4.27 28.88 -2.09
CA ARG A 98 3.25 28.40 -1.16
C ARG A 98 2.41 27.33 -1.84
N VAL A 99 2.35 26.15 -1.26
CA VAL A 99 1.46 25.07 -1.69
C VAL A 99 0.29 24.94 -0.71
N ILE A 100 -0.91 24.83 -1.27
CA ILE A 100 -2.18 24.70 -0.56
C ILE A 100 -2.92 23.50 -1.14
N TYR A 101 -3.27 22.51 -0.31
CA TYR A 101 -4.16 21.43 -0.71
C TYR A 101 -5.59 21.71 -0.24
N PRO A 102 -6.56 21.84 -1.15
CA PRO A 102 -7.98 21.85 -0.80
C PRO A 102 -8.47 20.42 -0.52
N ALA A 103 -9.78 20.20 -0.45
CA ALA A 103 -10.32 18.84 -0.47
C ALA A 103 -9.92 18.10 -1.77
N ILE A 104 -9.42 16.87 -1.63
CA ILE A 104 -8.91 16.05 -2.74
C ILE A 104 -9.83 14.85 -2.98
N GLY A 105 -10.29 14.66 -4.21
CA GLY A 105 -11.17 13.56 -4.63
C GLY A 105 -10.42 12.28 -4.99
N GLY A 106 -9.59 11.78 -4.05
CA GLY A 106 -8.81 10.55 -4.18
C GLY A 106 -7.37 10.76 -4.65
N ALA A 107 -6.49 9.84 -4.27
CA ALA A 107 -5.05 9.87 -4.60
C ALA A 107 -4.46 8.48 -4.83
N PHE A 108 -4.57 7.60 -3.83
CA PHE A 108 -4.14 6.19 -3.90
C PHE A 108 -2.67 5.99 -4.30
N GLY A 109 -1.78 6.97 -4.05
CA GLY A 109 -0.38 6.97 -4.47
C GLY A 109 -0.12 7.78 -5.73
N GLY A 110 -1.08 7.90 -6.64
CA GLY A 110 -0.90 8.57 -7.94
C GLY A 110 -0.75 10.09 -7.87
N ARG A 111 -0.76 10.66 -6.66
CA ARG A 111 -0.50 12.09 -6.39
C ARG A 111 0.70 12.30 -5.46
N GLU A 112 1.56 11.29 -5.35
CA GLU A 112 2.87 11.40 -4.70
C GLU A 112 3.90 12.06 -5.64
N ASP A 113 3.84 11.74 -6.93
CA ASP A 113 4.60 12.42 -7.98
C ASP A 113 3.85 13.66 -8.52
N MET A 114 4.59 14.62 -9.06
CA MET A 114 4.01 15.84 -9.62
C MET A 114 3.33 15.59 -10.98
N SER A 115 2.27 16.36 -11.24
CA SER A 115 1.57 16.45 -12.52
C SER A 115 1.56 17.89 -13.04
N VAL A 116 0.58 18.69 -12.61
CA VAL A 116 0.31 20.04 -13.12
C VAL A 116 1.03 21.15 -12.33
N GLN A 117 1.59 20.82 -11.16
CA GLN A 117 2.14 21.75 -10.18
C GLN A 117 3.18 22.72 -10.75
N ILE A 118 4.25 22.19 -11.36
CA ILE A 118 5.36 23.00 -11.90
C ILE A 118 4.87 23.91 -13.04
N VAL A 119 4.06 23.37 -13.95
CA VAL A 119 3.55 24.12 -15.11
C VAL A 119 2.61 25.24 -14.67
N LEU A 120 1.74 24.97 -13.69
CA LEU A 120 0.90 25.99 -13.06
C LEU A 120 1.73 27.11 -12.43
N ALA A 121 2.71 26.75 -11.60
CA ALA A 121 3.59 27.70 -10.93
C ALA A 121 4.35 28.58 -11.93
N LEU A 122 4.97 27.96 -12.94
CA LEU A 122 5.72 28.66 -13.98
C LEU A 122 4.83 29.64 -14.75
N ALA A 123 3.63 29.20 -15.15
CA ALA A 123 2.69 30.03 -15.89
C ALA A 123 2.23 31.24 -15.06
N ALA A 124 1.85 31.04 -13.79
CA ALA A 124 1.45 32.13 -12.89
C ALA A 124 2.62 33.10 -12.63
N TYR A 125 3.83 32.58 -12.42
CA TYR A 125 5.03 33.39 -12.17
C TYR A 125 5.41 34.25 -13.38
N LYS A 126 5.33 33.72 -14.60
CA LYS A 126 5.67 34.45 -15.83
C LYS A 126 4.57 35.41 -16.27
N LEU A 127 3.31 35.00 -16.20
CA LEU A 127 2.18 35.80 -16.67
C LEU A 127 1.70 36.82 -15.64
N ARG A 128 2.06 36.65 -14.37
CA ARG A 128 1.59 37.48 -13.24
C ARG A 128 0.07 37.57 -13.18
N ARG A 129 -0.61 36.46 -13.49
CA ARG A 129 -2.07 36.31 -13.50
C ARG A 129 -2.45 34.95 -12.90
N PRO A 130 -3.65 34.81 -12.31
CA PRO A 130 -4.14 33.50 -11.93
C PRO A 130 -4.26 32.56 -13.15
N VAL A 131 -3.75 31.33 -13.03
CA VAL A 131 -3.76 30.30 -14.07
C VAL A 131 -4.40 29.04 -13.50
N LYS A 132 -5.32 28.43 -14.24
CA LYS A 132 -5.98 27.17 -13.89
C LYS A 132 -5.69 26.11 -14.94
N ILE A 133 -5.43 24.88 -14.51
CA ILE A 133 -5.30 23.68 -15.35
C ILE A 133 -6.23 22.62 -14.78
N VAL A 134 -6.95 21.92 -15.65
CA VAL A 134 -7.76 20.74 -15.33
C VAL A 134 -7.58 19.75 -16.46
N TRP A 135 -7.06 18.57 -16.16
CA TRP A 135 -6.98 17.48 -17.12
C TRP A 135 -8.35 16.82 -17.29
N SER A 136 -8.67 16.43 -18.52
CA SER A 136 -9.71 15.45 -18.81
C SER A 136 -9.33 14.08 -18.24
N ARG A 137 -10.29 13.16 -18.14
CA ARG A 137 -9.99 11.76 -17.75
C ARG A 137 -9.01 11.09 -18.72
N GLU A 138 -9.09 11.41 -20.01
CA GLU A 138 -8.17 10.87 -21.02
C GLU A 138 -6.74 11.34 -20.78
N GLU A 139 -6.55 12.64 -20.52
CA GLU A 139 -5.25 13.21 -20.18
C GLU A 139 -4.73 12.66 -18.86
N SER A 140 -5.60 12.49 -17.85
CA SER A 140 -5.26 11.85 -16.58
C SER A 140 -4.65 10.47 -16.81
N ILE A 141 -5.39 9.56 -17.44
CA ILE A 141 -4.92 8.17 -17.66
C ILE A 141 -3.61 8.13 -18.47
N ARG A 142 -3.42 9.07 -19.40
CA ARG A 142 -2.19 9.18 -20.20
C ARG A 142 -1.04 9.94 -19.52
N GLY A 143 -1.32 10.74 -18.51
CA GLY A 143 -0.40 11.76 -18.01
C GLY A 143 0.29 11.37 -16.72
N HIS A 144 -0.38 10.63 -15.83
CA HIS A 144 0.21 10.18 -14.57
C HIS A 144 0.68 8.73 -14.62
N CYS A 145 1.46 8.36 -13.61
CA CYS A 145 2.08 7.04 -13.49
C CYS A 145 1.05 5.91 -13.32
N LYS A 146 1.50 4.65 -13.35
CA LYS A 146 0.65 3.48 -13.09
C LYS A 146 1.27 2.59 -12.01
N ARG A 147 0.48 1.69 -11.42
CA ARG A 147 1.05 0.56 -10.67
C ARG A 147 2.03 -0.20 -11.58
N HIS A 148 3.19 -0.58 -11.06
CA HIS A 148 4.17 -1.39 -11.80
C HIS A 148 3.60 -2.75 -12.23
N PRO A 149 3.61 -3.06 -13.54
CA PRO A 149 3.56 -4.44 -13.99
C PRO A 149 4.81 -5.20 -13.54
N MET A 150 4.64 -6.43 -13.05
CA MET A 150 5.74 -7.27 -12.60
C MET A 150 5.63 -8.70 -13.13
N TRP A 151 6.75 -9.25 -13.56
CA TRP A 151 6.95 -10.66 -13.86
C TRP A 151 7.76 -11.28 -12.72
N LEU A 152 7.23 -12.34 -12.10
CA LEU A 152 7.86 -12.99 -10.96
C LEU A 152 8.08 -14.47 -11.29
N HIS A 153 9.32 -14.92 -11.25
CA HIS A 153 9.67 -16.33 -11.34
C HIS A 153 10.01 -16.84 -9.94
N CYS A 154 9.30 -17.85 -9.48
CA CYS A 154 9.38 -18.34 -8.11
C CYS A 154 9.62 -19.84 -8.06
N LYS A 155 10.49 -20.27 -7.14
CA LYS A 155 10.74 -21.67 -6.78
C LYS A 155 10.75 -21.80 -5.27
N TRP A 156 9.83 -22.57 -4.70
CA TRP A 156 9.72 -22.76 -3.25
C TRP A 156 9.74 -24.23 -2.91
N GLY A 157 10.38 -24.58 -1.80
CA GLY A 157 10.50 -25.94 -1.28
C GLY A 157 9.93 -26.07 0.12
N ALA A 158 9.26 -27.18 0.39
CA ALA A 158 8.77 -27.55 1.71
C ALA A 158 8.99 -29.04 2.01
N THR A 159 9.12 -29.37 3.30
CA THR A 159 9.09 -30.76 3.77
C THR A 159 7.67 -31.34 3.72
N ARG A 160 7.54 -32.65 3.88
CA ARG A 160 6.26 -33.35 3.95
C ARG A 160 5.40 -32.90 5.14
N GLU A 161 6.02 -32.44 6.21
CA GLU A 161 5.38 -31.82 7.36
C GLU A 161 4.94 -30.37 7.09
N GLY A 162 5.11 -29.86 5.87
CA GLY A 162 4.72 -28.52 5.48
C GLY A 162 5.58 -27.43 6.10
N LYS A 163 6.86 -27.69 6.36
CA LYS A 163 7.82 -26.66 6.76
C LYS A 163 8.55 -26.12 5.55
N LEU A 164 8.56 -24.80 5.39
CA LEU A 164 9.29 -24.13 4.30
C LEU A 164 10.80 -24.25 4.55
N VAL A 165 11.54 -24.68 3.53
CA VAL A 165 13.00 -24.86 3.62
C VAL A 165 13.76 -23.85 2.76
N ALA A 166 13.21 -23.50 1.59
CA ALA A 166 13.87 -22.61 0.65
C ALA A 166 12.89 -21.84 -0.23
N ALA A 167 13.26 -20.60 -0.57
CA ALA A 167 12.59 -19.79 -1.58
C ALA A 167 13.60 -19.06 -2.48
N ALA A 168 13.44 -19.20 -3.78
CA ALA A 168 14.10 -18.39 -4.79
C ALA A 168 13.06 -17.58 -5.57
N VAL A 169 13.27 -16.27 -5.69
CA VAL A 169 12.36 -15.36 -6.41
C VAL A 169 13.18 -14.42 -7.29
N HIS A 170 12.85 -14.34 -8.57
CA HIS A 170 13.35 -13.31 -9.47
C HIS A 170 12.19 -12.44 -9.95
N VAL A 171 12.32 -11.12 -9.78
CA VAL A 171 11.32 -10.13 -10.15
C VAL A 171 11.88 -9.22 -11.23
N ILE A 172 11.10 -8.99 -12.28
CA ILE A 172 11.34 -7.94 -13.26
C ILE A 172 10.13 -7.01 -13.24
N ALA A 173 10.36 -5.72 -12.98
CA ALA A 173 9.33 -4.70 -12.96
C ALA A 173 9.51 -3.67 -14.07
N ASP A 174 8.42 -3.34 -14.76
CA ASP A 174 8.42 -2.25 -15.75
C ASP A 174 8.31 -0.90 -15.03
N GLY A 175 9.41 -0.15 -14.98
CA GLY A 175 9.46 1.20 -14.38
C GLY A 175 9.00 2.31 -15.32
N GLY A 176 8.81 2.02 -16.61
CA GLY A 176 8.51 3.03 -17.61
C GLY A 176 9.69 3.94 -17.97
N ALA A 177 9.39 5.11 -18.53
CA ALA A 177 10.38 6.01 -19.12
C ALA A 177 11.23 6.80 -18.10
N TYR A 178 10.79 6.87 -16.83
CA TYR A 178 11.46 7.61 -15.75
C TYR A 178 11.43 6.79 -14.46
N CYS A 179 12.44 6.97 -13.61
CA CYS A 179 12.57 6.20 -12.36
C CYS A 179 11.34 6.35 -11.45
N TYR A 180 10.85 7.59 -11.28
CA TYR A 180 9.80 7.95 -10.30
C TYR A 180 10.10 7.25 -8.96
N THR A 181 9.18 6.44 -8.45
CA THR A 181 9.32 5.70 -7.19
C THR A 181 9.69 4.24 -7.40
N THR A 182 10.12 3.82 -8.61
CA THR A 182 10.44 2.41 -8.93
C THR A 182 11.43 1.78 -7.96
N ASN A 183 12.51 2.49 -7.61
CA ASN A 183 13.51 2.00 -6.66
C ASN A 183 12.94 1.77 -5.25
N LYS A 184 11.95 2.56 -4.83
CA LYS A 184 11.27 2.41 -3.53
C LYS A 184 10.20 1.31 -3.59
N VAL A 185 9.46 1.22 -4.70
CA VAL A 185 8.44 0.18 -4.91
C VAL A 185 9.07 -1.21 -4.85
N LEU A 186 10.20 -1.41 -5.52
CA LEU A 186 10.88 -2.71 -5.55
C LEU A 186 11.51 -3.07 -4.20
N GLY A 187 11.93 -2.07 -3.42
CA GLY A 187 12.33 -2.29 -2.02
C GLY A 187 11.21 -2.93 -1.19
N ASN A 188 9.96 -2.48 -1.37
CA ASN A 188 8.82 -3.09 -0.69
C ASN A 188 8.43 -4.45 -1.30
N THR A 189 8.59 -4.63 -2.61
CA THR A 189 8.38 -5.93 -3.26
C THR A 189 9.31 -7.00 -2.69
N VAL A 190 10.60 -6.71 -2.50
CA VAL A 190 11.54 -7.70 -1.93
C VAL A 190 11.24 -8.02 -0.47
N ILE A 191 10.69 -7.08 0.31
CA ILE A 191 10.22 -7.34 1.69
C ILE A 191 9.08 -8.37 1.69
N THR A 192 8.21 -8.37 0.68
CA THR A 192 6.94 -9.12 0.71
C THR A 192 6.86 -10.29 -0.26
N CYS A 193 7.79 -10.43 -1.21
CA CYS A 193 7.75 -11.49 -2.24
C CYS A 193 7.99 -12.91 -1.70
N THR A 194 8.42 -13.03 -0.44
CA THR A 194 8.48 -14.30 0.31
C THR A 194 7.32 -14.47 1.30
N GLY A 195 6.35 -13.55 1.28
CA GLY A 195 5.18 -13.55 2.16
C GLY A 195 5.54 -13.34 3.63
N PRO A 196 4.53 -13.39 4.52
CA PRO A 196 4.69 -13.25 5.96
C PRO A 196 5.19 -14.55 6.63
N TYR A 197 6.15 -15.25 6.00
CA TYR A 197 6.57 -16.59 6.40
C TYR A 197 8.03 -16.68 6.84
N GLU A 198 8.28 -17.57 7.79
CA GLU A 198 9.61 -17.94 8.23
C GLU A 198 10.21 -18.95 7.25
N ILE A 199 11.20 -18.50 6.47
CA ILE A 199 11.92 -19.31 5.49
C ILE A 199 13.42 -19.22 5.82
N PRO A 200 14.09 -20.34 6.12
CA PRO A 200 15.50 -20.33 6.52
C PRO A 200 16.44 -19.91 5.39
N ASN A 201 16.17 -20.35 4.16
CA ASN A 201 17.04 -20.11 3.00
C ASN A 201 16.29 -19.30 1.93
N VAL A 202 16.77 -18.11 1.62
CA VAL A 202 16.12 -17.17 0.70
C VAL A 202 17.12 -16.57 -0.28
N ARG A 203 16.76 -16.62 -1.57
CA ARG A 203 17.42 -15.87 -2.65
C ARG A 203 16.37 -15.02 -3.36
N VAL A 204 16.51 -13.71 -3.32
CA VAL A 204 15.65 -12.79 -4.08
C VAL A 204 16.51 -11.89 -4.94
N ASP A 205 16.09 -11.68 -6.18
CA ASP A 205 16.63 -10.68 -7.11
C ASP A 205 15.46 -9.88 -7.68
N ALA A 206 15.54 -8.55 -7.66
CA ALA A 206 14.47 -7.69 -8.17
C ALA A 206 15.05 -6.54 -9.01
N ASP A 207 14.71 -6.57 -10.29
CA ASP A 207 15.20 -5.65 -11.31
C ASP A 207 14.08 -4.69 -11.75
N GLY A 208 14.31 -3.39 -11.54
CA GLY A 208 13.49 -2.34 -12.15
C GLY A 208 14.12 -1.94 -13.48
N VAL A 209 13.35 -1.97 -14.57
CA VAL A 209 13.88 -1.67 -15.91
C VAL A 209 13.23 -0.46 -16.54
N TYR A 210 14.04 0.34 -17.24
CA TYR A 210 13.52 1.43 -18.06
C TYR A 210 12.81 0.86 -19.29
N THR A 211 11.65 1.41 -19.64
CA THR A 211 10.96 1.07 -20.88
C THR A 211 10.37 2.32 -21.53
N ASN A 212 9.92 2.21 -22.78
CA ASN A 212 9.24 3.31 -23.46
C ASN A 212 7.76 3.42 -23.06
N ASN A 213 7.33 2.71 -22.02
CA ASN A 213 5.99 2.82 -21.47
C ASN A 213 5.87 4.04 -20.55
N LEU A 214 4.64 4.38 -20.17
CA LEU A 214 4.41 5.41 -19.17
C LEU A 214 5.16 5.06 -17.87
N PRO A 215 5.66 6.07 -17.13
CA PRO A 215 6.28 5.85 -15.85
C PRO A 215 5.37 5.02 -14.93
N SER A 216 5.97 4.06 -14.23
CA SER A 216 5.30 3.39 -13.12
C SER A 216 5.67 4.10 -11.82
N GLY A 217 4.74 4.15 -10.87
CA GLY A 217 4.91 4.89 -9.64
C GLY A 217 4.09 4.33 -8.49
N ALA A 218 3.88 5.16 -7.48
CA ALA A 218 3.21 4.79 -6.26
C ALA A 218 1.74 4.42 -6.54
N PHE A 219 1.29 3.26 -6.07
CA PHE A 219 -0.12 2.89 -5.98
C PHE A 219 -0.33 2.23 -4.61
N ARG A 220 -1.51 2.37 -3.98
CA ARG A 220 -1.92 1.68 -2.75
C ARG A 220 -1.31 0.27 -2.62
N GLY A 221 -0.51 0.05 -1.58
CA GLY A 221 0.23 -1.18 -1.33
C GLY A 221 1.68 -1.14 -1.80
N PHE A 222 2.04 -0.28 -2.76
CA PHE A 222 3.39 0.12 -3.12
C PHE A 222 4.36 -1.06 -3.30
N GLY A 223 4.11 -1.90 -4.31
CA GLY A 223 4.91 -3.10 -4.63
C GLY A 223 4.57 -4.35 -3.80
N ALA A 224 3.97 -4.17 -2.62
CA ALA A 224 3.60 -5.28 -1.76
C ALA A 224 2.53 -6.20 -2.38
N PRO A 225 1.45 -5.70 -3.02
CA PRO A 225 0.44 -6.57 -3.61
C PRO A 225 1.01 -7.52 -4.67
N GLN A 226 1.97 -7.05 -5.48
CA GLN A 226 2.63 -7.89 -6.48
C GLN A 226 3.49 -8.99 -5.85
N GLY A 227 4.29 -8.65 -4.83
CA GLY A 227 5.09 -9.63 -4.10
C GLY A 227 4.23 -10.65 -3.34
N ILE A 228 3.19 -10.17 -2.64
CA ILE A 228 2.24 -11.03 -1.90
C ILE A 228 1.47 -11.95 -2.84
N PHE A 229 1.06 -11.48 -4.03
CA PHE A 229 0.42 -12.34 -5.02
C PHE A 229 1.30 -13.56 -5.33
N ALA A 230 2.57 -13.36 -5.68
CA ALA A 230 3.47 -14.47 -5.97
C ALA A 230 3.71 -15.38 -4.74
N ALA A 231 3.96 -14.80 -3.56
CA ALA A 231 4.19 -15.56 -2.34
C ALA A 231 3.00 -16.45 -1.96
N GLU A 232 1.80 -15.89 -2.00
CA GLU A 232 0.58 -16.61 -1.66
C GLU A 232 0.21 -17.65 -2.71
N MET A 233 0.50 -17.40 -3.99
CA MET A 233 0.36 -18.42 -5.04
C MET A 233 1.29 -19.61 -4.80
N GLN A 234 2.54 -19.38 -4.39
CA GLN A 234 3.46 -20.45 -4.00
C GLN A 234 2.93 -21.24 -2.80
N MET A 235 2.41 -20.56 -1.76
CA MET A 235 1.80 -21.22 -0.61
C MET A 235 0.59 -22.06 -0.99
N ASN A 236 -0.28 -21.54 -1.86
CA ASN A 236 -1.46 -22.26 -2.32
C ASN A 236 -1.08 -23.51 -3.13
N LYS A 237 -0.10 -23.41 -4.02
CA LYS A 237 0.41 -24.56 -4.79
C LYS A 237 1.14 -25.58 -3.92
N LEU A 238 1.91 -25.14 -2.92
CA LEU A 238 2.53 -26.04 -1.93
C LEU A 238 1.47 -26.79 -1.11
N ALA A 239 0.45 -26.09 -0.61
CA ALA A 239 -0.63 -26.72 0.16
C ALA A 239 -1.33 -27.80 -0.68
N HIS A 240 -1.64 -27.49 -1.95
CA HIS A 240 -2.21 -28.45 -2.88
C HIS A 240 -1.29 -29.66 -3.12
N ALA A 241 -0.01 -29.45 -3.42
CA ALA A 241 0.96 -30.52 -3.68
C ALA A 241 1.22 -31.41 -2.45
N LEU A 242 1.15 -30.85 -1.24
CA LEU A 242 1.27 -31.59 0.01
C LEU A 242 -0.03 -32.29 0.44
N GLY A 243 -1.17 -31.97 -0.18
CA GLY A 243 -2.48 -32.39 0.29
C GLY A 243 -2.81 -31.83 1.69
N MET A 244 -2.30 -30.65 2.02
CA MET A 244 -2.46 -29.97 3.30
C MET A 244 -3.49 -28.84 3.20
N ASP A 245 -4.26 -28.62 4.26
CA ASP A 245 -5.18 -27.48 4.29
C ASP A 245 -4.40 -26.14 4.16
N PRO A 246 -4.89 -25.20 3.33
CA PRO A 246 -4.18 -23.95 3.08
C PRO A 246 -4.02 -23.06 4.32
N VAL A 247 -4.92 -23.16 5.31
CA VAL A 247 -4.77 -22.45 6.59
C VAL A 247 -3.72 -23.14 7.45
N GLU A 248 -3.74 -24.47 7.51
CA GLU A 248 -2.77 -25.25 8.28
C GLU A 248 -1.32 -24.97 7.83
N LEU A 249 -1.07 -25.01 6.51
CA LEU A 249 0.27 -24.75 5.98
C LEU A 249 0.77 -23.35 6.36
N ARG A 250 -0.11 -22.33 6.30
CA ARG A 250 0.25 -20.97 6.72
C ARG A 250 0.54 -20.91 8.21
N MET A 251 -0.33 -21.44 9.06
CA MET A 251 -0.16 -21.41 10.52
C MET A 251 1.16 -22.04 10.99
N ARG A 252 1.65 -23.05 10.26
CA ARG A 252 2.96 -23.68 10.52
C ARG A 252 4.15 -22.77 10.22
N ASN A 253 4.01 -21.80 9.31
CA ASN A 253 5.13 -21.03 8.78
C ASN A 253 5.00 -19.51 8.99
N LEU A 254 3.89 -18.99 9.51
CA LEU A 254 3.76 -17.55 9.79
C LEU A 254 4.86 -17.04 10.72
N LEU A 255 5.37 -15.85 10.42
CA LEU A 255 6.30 -15.13 11.29
C LEU A 255 5.66 -14.83 12.67
N ARG A 256 6.50 -14.88 13.70
CA ARG A 256 6.22 -14.48 15.09
C ARG A 256 7.22 -13.41 15.51
N ASP A 257 7.08 -12.86 16.72
CA ASP A 257 7.95 -11.77 17.22
C ASP A 257 9.46 -12.08 17.06
N GLU A 258 9.88 -13.31 17.37
CA GLU A 258 11.29 -13.72 17.28
C GLU A 258 11.68 -14.38 15.95
N SER A 259 10.72 -14.59 15.03
CA SER A 259 11.01 -15.21 13.74
C SER A 259 11.83 -14.25 12.88
N LEU A 260 12.88 -14.77 12.23
CA LEU A 260 13.69 -13.99 11.31
C LEU A 260 13.00 -13.85 9.95
N THR A 261 12.81 -12.61 9.52
CA THR A 261 12.35 -12.28 8.16
C THR A 261 13.37 -12.74 7.09
N ALA A 262 13.03 -12.59 5.82
CA ALA A 262 13.98 -12.79 4.71
C ALA A 262 15.23 -11.88 4.84
N MET A 263 15.10 -10.73 5.50
CA MET A 263 16.16 -9.75 5.73
C MET A 263 17.05 -10.11 6.94
N GLY A 264 16.86 -11.28 7.55
CA GLY A 264 17.71 -11.78 8.64
C GLY A 264 17.56 -11.05 9.98
N THR A 265 16.48 -10.30 10.18
CA THR A 265 16.12 -9.68 11.46
C THR A 265 14.67 -10.01 11.85
N PRO A 266 14.33 -9.97 13.15
CA PRO A 266 12.94 -10.06 13.58
C PRO A 266 12.12 -8.84 13.12
N LEU A 267 10.80 -9.01 13.11
CA LEU A 267 9.86 -7.88 13.03
C LEU A 267 9.94 -7.07 14.32
N PRO A 268 9.57 -5.78 14.33
CA PRO A 268 9.85 -4.90 15.46
C PRO A 268 8.83 -5.09 16.61
N GLY A 269 8.35 -6.31 16.84
CA GLY A 269 7.41 -6.69 17.90
C GLY A 269 5.94 -6.39 17.62
N GLY A 270 5.06 -7.08 18.34
CA GLY A 270 3.61 -6.98 18.20
C GLY A 270 3.09 -7.68 16.94
N VAL A 271 3.70 -8.81 16.59
CA VAL A 271 3.34 -9.62 15.41
C VAL A 271 2.05 -10.37 15.69
N SER A 272 1.02 -10.08 14.89
CA SER A 272 -0.33 -10.62 15.07
C SER A 272 -0.83 -11.51 13.93
N LEU A 273 0.10 -11.93 13.05
CA LEU A 273 -0.19 -12.75 11.88
C LEU A 273 -1.01 -14.01 12.19
N VAL A 274 -0.68 -14.69 13.29
CA VAL A 274 -1.40 -15.89 13.74
C VAL A 274 -2.84 -15.54 14.12
N GLN A 275 -3.03 -14.47 14.88
CA GLN A 275 -4.31 -14.01 15.38
C GLN A 275 -5.23 -13.55 14.25
N VAL A 276 -4.75 -12.71 13.33
CA VAL A 276 -5.56 -12.24 12.19
C VAL A 276 -5.91 -13.39 11.25
N THR A 277 -4.99 -14.33 11.03
CA THR A 277 -5.25 -15.53 10.20
C THR A 277 -6.30 -16.42 10.84
N GLU A 278 -6.17 -16.69 12.13
CA GLU A 278 -7.12 -17.50 12.88
C GLU A 278 -8.53 -16.88 12.88
N GLN A 279 -8.64 -15.57 13.14
CA GLN A 279 -9.93 -14.88 13.15
C GLN A 279 -10.58 -14.90 11.76
N CYS A 280 -9.80 -14.60 10.71
CA CYS A 280 -10.27 -14.67 9.33
C CYS A 280 -10.76 -16.08 8.97
N ALA A 281 -9.97 -17.11 9.27
CA ALA A 281 -10.31 -18.49 8.97
C ALA A 281 -11.60 -18.93 9.69
N ARG A 282 -11.71 -18.65 11.00
CA ARG A 282 -12.90 -19.01 11.79
C ARG A 282 -14.16 -18.30 11.29
N ALA A 283 -14.09 -17.00 10.99
CA ALA A 283 -15.22 -16.25 10.45
C ALA A 283 -15.64 -16.75 9.06
N ALA A 284 -14.68 -17.21 8.24
CA ALA A 284 -14.95 -17.86 6.97
C ALA A 284 -15.48 -19.30 7.11
N GLY A 285 -15.47 -19.87 8.33
CA GLY A 285 -16.05 -21.18 8.63
C GLY A 285 -15.03 -22.34 8.71
N TRP A 286 -13.73 -22.06 8.62
CA TRP A 286 -12.71 -23.07 8.91
C TRP A 286 -12.78 -23.49 10.37
N LYS A 287 -12.47 -24.77 10.61
CA LYS A 287 -12.47 -25.36 11.95
C LYS A 287 -11.07 -25.87 12.26
N GLN A 288 -10.61 -25.59 13.46
CA GLN A 288 -9.41 -26.21 14.00
C GLN A 288 -9.81 -27.53 14.69
N THR A 289 -9.27 -28.65 14.23
CA THR A 289 -9.48 -29.99 14.81
C THR A 289 -8.17 -30.52 15.40
N ALA A 290 -8.18 -31.75 15.92
CA ALA A 290 -6.96 -32.41 16.41
C ALA A 290 -5.95 -32.70 15.28
N GLU A 291 -6.43 -32.85 14.05
CA GLU A 291 -5.65 -33.13 12.85
C GLU A 291 -5.11 -31.87 12.15
N GLY A 292 -5.47 -30.68 12.66
CA GLY A 292 -5.09 -29.38 12.09
C GLY A 292 -6.30 -28.55 11.65
N TRP A 293 -6.04 -27.51 10.87
CA TRP A 293 -7.12 -26.73 10.26
C TRP A 293 -7.83 -27.50 9.14
N GLN A 294 -9.15 -27.37 9.10
CA GLN A 294 -10.00 -27.98 8.09
C GLN A 294 -10.94 -26.94 7.48
N LYS A 295 -10.89 -26.86 6.16
CA LYS A 295 -11.78 -26.07 5.32
C LYS A 295 -13.26 -26.33 5.62
N PRO A 296 -14.13 -25.30 5.56
CA PRO A 296 -15.58 -25.48 5.69
C PRO A 296 -16.12 -26.43 4.63
N VAL A 297 -16.86 -27.44 5.08
CA VAL A 297 -17.75 -28.23 4.22
C VAL A 297 -19.03 -27.43 4.04
N VAL A 298 -19.21 -26.80 2.88
CA VAL A 298 -20.43 -26.06 2.58
C VAL A 298 -21.50 -27.06 2.12
N SER A 299 -22.52 -27.30 2.95
CA SER A 299 -23.72 -28.02 2.52
C SER A 299 -24.42 -27.19 1.43
N ASN A 300 -24.75 -27.83 0.29
CA ASN A 300 -25.34 -27.19 -0.90
C ASN A 300 -24.40 -26.28 -1.71
N GLN A 301 -23.12 -26.62 -1.92
CA GLN A 301 -22.35 -25.97 -2.99
C GLN A 301 -23.11 -26.12 -4.31
N LYS A 302 -23.47 -24.98 -4.93
CA LYS A 302 -23.70 -24.98 -6.37
C LYS A 302 -22.39 -25.41 -7.04
N PRO A 303 -22.43 -26.20 -8.11
CA PRO A 303 -21.25 -26.46 -8.93
C PRO A 303 -20.51 -25.14 -9.23
N GLY A 304 -19.18 -25.13 -9.11
CA GLY A 304 -18.37 -23.93 -9.34
C GLY A 304 -18.25 -22.96 -8.16
N SER A 305 -18.61 -23.35 -6.92
CA SER A 305 -18.32 -22.53 -5.73
C SER A 305 -17.01 -22.94 -5.07
N GLY A 306 -16.22 -21.95 -4.65
CA GLY A 306 -14.94 -22.20 -4.00
C GLY A 306 -14.56 -21.15 -2.97
N TRP A 307 -13.57 -21.53 -2.16
CA TRP A 307 -13.08 -20.78 -1.01
C TRP A 307 -11.55 -20.71 -1.05
N GLY A 308 -11.01 -19.50 -0.90
CA GLY A 308 -9.57 -19.26 -0.85
C GLY A 308 -9.20 -18.36 0.32
N LEU A 309 -7.95 -18.46 0.78
CA LEU A 309 -7.42 -17.65 1.86
C LEU A 309 -6.01 -17.19 1.53
N ALA A 310 -5.68 -15.96 1.90
CA ALA A 310 -4.34 -15.41 1.80
C ALA A 310 -4.01 -14.53 3.02
N VAL A 311 -2.72 -14.42 3.33
CA VAL A 311 -2.20 -13.65 4.46
C VAL A 311 -1.12 -12.70 3.96
N ALA A 312 -1.05 -11.50 4.54
CA ALA A 312 -0.07 -10.51 4.18
C ALA A 312 0.43 -9.71 5.38
N LEU A 313 1.61 -9.12 5.21
CA LEU A 313 2.12 -8.04 6.05
C LEU A 313 2.47 -6.84 5.18
N LYS A 314 2.40 -5.64 5.76
CA LYS A 314 2.73 -4.39 5.08
C LYS A 314 3.51 -3.48 6.00
N ASN A 315 4.59 -2.91 5.48
CA ASN A 315 5.36 -1.88 6.18
C ASN A 315 4.51 -0.63 6.44
N ILE A 316 4.75 0.03 7.57
CA ILE A 316 4.16 1.33 7.90
C ILE A 316 5.28 2.36 7.90
N GLY A 317 5.06 3.44 7.16
CA GLY A 317 6.10 4.41 6.83
C GLY A 317 7.09 3.90 5.80
N PHE A 318 8.01 4.79 5.41
CA PHE A 318 9.02 4.54 4.41
C PHE A 318 10.14 3.64 4.94
N SER A 319 10.63 2.83 4.01
CA SER A 319 11.57 1.75 4.29
C SER A 319 13.03 2.20 4.12
N PHE A 320 13.96 1.36 4.56
CA PHE A 320 15.38 1.39 4.21
C PHE A 320 16.14 2.66 4.61
N GLY A 321 16.03 3.04 5.89
CA GLY A 321 16.82 4.13 6.48
C GLY A 321 16.22 5.52 6.25
N TYR A 322 15.06 5.62 5.61
CA TYR A 322 14.36 6.90 5.52
C TYR A 322 13.91 7.36 6.91
N GLN A 323 14.35 8.55 7.33
CA GLN A 323 13.98 9.13 8.62
C GLN A 323 12.61 9.77 8.53
N GLU A 324 11.59 9.06 9.01
CA GLU A 324 10.23 9.57 9.05
C GLU A 324 10.07 10.70 10.09
N ASN A 325 9.36 11.76 9.69
CA ASN A 325 9.10 12.93 10.51
C ASN A 325 7.65 13.42 10.39
N CYS A 326 7.13 14.07 11.42
CA CYS A 326 5.87 14.82 11.37
C CYS A 326 5.93 16.03 12.30
N TRP A 327 5.68 17.23 11.75
CA TRP A 327 5.71 18.50 12.47
C TRP A 327 4.29 18.96 12.79
N VAL A 328 4.05 19.34 14.05
CA VAL A 328 2.74 19.83 14.54
C VAL A 328 2.96 21.01 15.47
N ARG A 329 2.07 22.01 15.38
CA ARG A 329 1.93 23.09 16.36
C ARG A 329 0.56 23.03 16.99
N VAL A 330 0.49 23.14 18.31
CA VAL A 330 -0.77 23.31 19.05
C VAL A 330 -0.77 24.71 19.67
N GLU A 331 -1.90 25.40 19.56
CA GLU A 331 -2.14 26.73 20.14
C GLU A 331 -3.43 26.69 20.95
N LEU A 332 -3.36 27.12 22.21
CA LEU A 332 -4.46 27.13 23.16
C LEU A 332 -4.85 28.58 23.47
N ARG A 333 -6.15 28.86 23.37
CA ARG A 333 -6.74 30.18 23.66
C ARG A 333 -7.82 30.06 24.72
N GLY A 334 -7.90 31.07 25.58
CA GLY A 334 -8.90 31.19 26.63
C GLY A 334 -8.35 31.93 27.84
N GLN A 335 -8.98 31.76 28.99
CA GLN A 335 -8.57 32.39 30.26
C GLN A 335 -8.32 31.30 31.31
N ALA A 336 -9.32 31.01 32.13
CA ALA A 336 -9.28 29.91 33.11
C ALA A 336 -9.35 28.54 32.43
N GLU A 337 -10.20 28.42 31.41
CA GLU A 337 -10.37 27.21 30.61
C GLU A 337 -9.87 27.41 29.18
N ILE A 338 -9.47 26.31 28.54
CA ILE A 338 -9.18 26.26 27.10
C ILE A 338 -10.51 26.42 26.36
N ALA A 339 -10.74 27.59 25.77
CA ALA A 339 -11.93 27.89 24.98
C ALA A 339 -11.78 27.38 23.54
N GLU A 340 -10.57 27.43 22.99
CA GLU A 340 -10.24 26.94 21.65
C GLU A 340 -8.82 26.34 21.65
N ALA A 341 -8.66 25.21 20.97
CA ALA A 341 -7.38 24.61 20.64
C ALA A 341 -7.24 24.53 19.11
N THR A 342 -6.22 25.17 18.55
CA THR A 342 -5.91 25.09 17.11
C THR A 342 -4.69 24.21 16.87
N VAL A 343 -4.81 23.25 15.96
CA VAL A 343 -3.72 22.37 15.51
C VAL A 343 -3.30 22.77 14.12
N TYR A 344 -2.01 23.06 13.92
CA TYR A 344 -1.43 23.39 12.62
C TYR A 344 -0.56 22.22 12.14
N ILE A 345 -0.83 21.70 10.95
CA ILE A 345 -0.13 20.54 10.38
C ILE A 345 -0.10 20.55 8.84
N GLY A 346 1.01 20.14 8.22
CA GLY A 346 1.13 20.08 6.75
C GLY A 346 0.46 18.88 6.08
N ALA A 347 -0.43 18.15 6.77
CA ALA A 347 -0.99 16.88 6.30
C ALA A 347 -2.11 17.05 5.25
N ALA A 348 -2.08 16.23 4.20
CA ALA A 348 -3.10 16.19 3.14
C ALA A 348 -4.33 15.36 3.56
N GLU A 349 -5.50 15.70 3.02
CA GLU A 349 -6.73 14.89 3.11
C GLU A 349 -7.15 14.42 1.72
N VAL A 350 -7.06 13.11 1.48
CA VAL A 350 -7.35 12.47 0.19
C VAL A 350 -8.59 11.58 0.22
N GLY A 351 -9.41 11.71 1.27
CA GLY A 351 -10.65 10.97 1.49
C GLY A 351 -10.57 9.88 2.55
N GLN A 352 -9.41 9.71 3.18
CA GLN A 352 -9.16 8.70 4.22
C GLN A 352 -9.58 9.14 5.63
N GLY A 353 -9.87 10.43 5.84
CA GLY A 353 -10.37 10.95 7.12
C GLY A 353 -9.27 11.33 8.13
N SER A 354 -8.04 11.56 7.65
CA SER A 354 -6.89 11.96 8.48
C SER A 354 -7.14 13.23 9.30
N HIS A 355 -7.81 14.24 8.73
CA HIS A 355 -8.08 15.50 9.43
C HIS A 355 -9.03 15.28 10.61
N THR A 356 -10.01 14.39 10.46
CA THR A 356 -10.93 13.99 11.54
C THR A 356 -10.21 13.29 12.67
N VAL A 357 -9.37 12.29 12.38
CA VAL A 357 -8.64 11.59 13.45
C VAL A 357 -7.61 12.48 14.12
N ILE A 358 -6.98 13.43 13.41
CA ILE A 358 -6.09 14.44 14.02
C ILE A 358 -6.86 15.30 15.03
N GLN A 359 -8.07 15.74 14.66
CA GLN A 359 -8.94 16.50 15.56
C GLN A 359 -9.32 15.69 16.81
N GLN A 360 -9.74 14.43 16.64
CA GLN A 360 -10.10 13.51 17.72
C GLN A 360 -8.92 13.24 18.67
N MET A 361 -7.75 12.93 18.09
CA MET A 361 -6.51 12.71 18.84
C MET A 361 -6.10 13.95 19.64
N THR A 362 -6.27 15.15 19.08
CA THR A 362 -5.96 16.39 19.78
C THR A 362 -6.93 16.66 20.92
N ALA A 363 -8.23 16.48 20.70
CA ALA A 363 -9.25 16.62 21.73
C ALA A 363 -8.96 15.70 22.92
N GLN A 364 -8.62 14.44 22.63
CA GLN A 364 -8.21 13.46 23.63
C GLN A 364 -6.89 13.83 24.34
N ALA A 365 -5.90 14.37 23.62
CA ALA A 365 -4.61 14.77 24.20
C ALA A 365 -4.73 15.95 25.16
N LEU A 366 -5.68 16.86 24.90
CA LEU A 366 -5.90 18.08 25.69
C LEU A 366 -7.01 17.93 26.74
N ASP A 367 -7.74 16.81 26.74
CA ASP A 367 -8.93 16.59 27.56
C ASP A 367 -9.99 17.70 27.39
N VAL A 368 -10.29 18.04 26.12
CA VAL A 368 -11.29 19.04 25.76
C VAL A 368 -12.35 18.44 24.82
N PRO A 369 -13.57 19.01 24.79
CA PRO A 369 -14.58 18.61 23.80
C PRO A 369 -14.09 18.82 22.36
N LEU A 370 -14.50 17.92 21.46
CA LEU A 370 -14.07 17.91 20.05
C LEU A 370 -14.37 19.24 19.35
N GLU A 371 -15.50 19.87 19.68
CA GLU A 371 -15.93 21.16 19.12
C GLU A 371 -15.02 22.34 19.49
N ARG A 372 -14.17 22.21 20.52
CA ARG A 372 -13.16 23.21 20.87
C ARG A 372 -11.88 23.06 20.03
N VAL A 373 -11.74 21.98 19.26
CA VAL A 373 -10.55 21.71 18.45
C VAL A 373 -10.77 22.11 17.01
N ARG A 374 -9.89 22.99 16.50
CA ARG A 374 -9.84 23.39 15.10
C ARG A 374 -8.57 22.87 14.45
N VAL A 375 -8.69 22.28 13.26
CA VAL A 375 -7.54 21.82 12.46
C VAL A 375 -7.28 22.80 11.33
N ILE A 376 -6.08 23.37 11.29
CA ILE A 376 -5.55 24.14 10.15
C ILE A 376 -4.51 23.25 9.48
N ALA A 377 -4.92 22.61 8.38
CA ALA A 377 -4.10 21.64 7.68
C ALA A 377 -3.76 22.09 6.25
N SER A 378 -2.85 21.35 5.60
CA SER A 378 -2.69 21.36 4.14
C SER A 378 -2.18 22.68 3.53
N ASP A 379 -1.55 23.58 4.31
CA ASP A 379 -0.98 24.83 3.79
C ASP A 379 0.43 25.08 4.35
N THR A 380 1.39 25.11 3.43
CA THR A 380 2.81 25.35 3.73
C THR A 380 3.12 26.70 4.38
N ALA A 381 2.25 27.70 4.25
CA ALA A 381 2.41 29.00 4.90
C ALA A 381 2.00 29.00 6.38
N THR A 382 1.12 28.07 6.79
CA THR A 382 0.62 28.01 8.18
C THR A 382 1.14 26.83 8.99
N SER A 383 1.53 25.75 8.32
CA SER A 383 2.08 24.56 8.98
C SER A 383 3.50 24.85 9.49
N PRO A 384 3.89 24.34 10.67
CA PRO A 384 5.24 24.56 11.24
C PRO A 384 6.35 23.83 10.46
N GLY A 385 6.00 22.83 9.67
CA GLY A 385 6.95 22.01 8.93
C GLY A 385 6.25 20.90 8.16
N SER A 386 7.06 20.04 7.55
CA SER A 386 6.59 18.88 6.77
C SER A 386 5.92 17.84 7.68
N ALA A 387 4.66 17.51 7.40
CA ALA A 387 4.00 16.36 8.00
C ALA A 387 4.47 15.01 7.40
N GLY A 388 5.28 15.07 6.34
CA GLY A 388 5.60 13.94 5.47
C GLY A 388 4.52 13.67 4.43
N SER A 389 4.76 12.65 3.61
CA SER A 389 3.78 12.18 2.63
C SER A 389 2.61 11.50 3.31
N VAL A 390 1.40 11.77 2.83
CA VAL A 390 0.20 10.99 3.16
C VAL A 390 0.18 9.73 2.28
N SER A 391 1.15 8.86 2.53
CA SER A 391 1.36 7.57 1.87
C SER A 391 1.89 6.55 2.89
N ALA A 392 2.26 5.34 2.46
CA ALA A 392 2.82 4.28 3.32
C ALA A 392 2.02 3.99 4.61
N SER A 393 0.71 4.21 4.58
CA SER A 393 -0.23 4.05 5.70
C SER A 393 0.16 4.79 6.99
N ARG A 394 1.06 5.78 6.94
CA ARG A 394 1.74 6.29 8.15
C ARG A 394 1.02 7.41 8.90
N MET A 395 0.10 8.11 8.24
CA MET A 395 -0.30 9.46 8.69
C MET A 395 -0.89 9.48 10.10
N THR A 396 -1.83 8.60 10.43
CA THR A 396 -2.45 8.52 11.78
C THR A 396 -1.41 8.27 12.86
N PHE A 397 -0.47 7.34 12.63
CA PHE A 397 0.61 7.02 13.56
C PHE A 397 1.52 8.24 13.81
N MET A 398 1.92 8.90 12.74
CA MET A 398 2.92 9.98 12.80
C MET A 398 2.33 11.28 13.34
N ALA A 399 1.14 11.68 12.86
CA ALA A 399 0.46 12.86 13.38
C ALA A 399 0.04 12.65 14.84
N GLY A 400 -0.48 11.49 15.21
CA GLY A 400 -0.90 11.25 16.60
C GLY A 400 0.26 11.37 17.59
N ASN A 401 1.44 10.83 17.27
CA ASN A 401 2.63 10.98 18.12
C ASN A 401 3.13 12.43 18.16
N ALA A 402 3.08 13.16 17.03
CA ALA A 402 3.44 14.57 17.01
C ALA A 402 2.45 15.45 17.81
N VAL A 403 1.15 15.16 17.72
CA VAL A 403 0.08 15.81 18.49
C VAL A 403 0.29 15.60 19.99
N ARG A 404 0.62 14.39 20.44
CA ARG A 404 0.91 14.13 21.87
C ARG A 404 2.03 15.02 22.40
N GLY A 405 3.12 15.15 21.65
CA GLY A 405 4.25 16.00 22.03
C GLY A 405 3.89 17.49 22.04
N ALA A 406 3.22 17.98 21.00
CA ALA A 406 2.83 19.38 20.90
C ALA A 406 1.76 19.77 21.94
N ALA A 407 0.78 18.90 22.18
CA ALA A 407 -0.28 19.12 23.17
C ALA A 407 0.28 19.18 24.59
N ALA A 408 1.16 18.25 24.97
CA ALA A 408 1.80 18.25 26.28
C ALA A 408 2.59 19.57 26.51
N ALA A 409 3.43 19.96 25.56
CA ALA A 409 4.20 21.19 25.66
C ALA A 409 3.34 22.46 25.67
N ALA A 410 2.19 22.47 24.96
CA ALA A 410 1.26 23.58 25.01
C ALA A 410 0.50 23.64 26.35
N LEU A 411 0.18 22.49 26.95
CA LEU A 411 -0.43 22.42 28.28
C LEU A 411 0.52 22.90 29.38
N ASP A 412 1.81 22.59 29.30
CA ASP A 412 2.81 23.10 30.25
C ASP A 412 2.83 24.63 30.25
N ARG A 413 2.91 25.24 29.07
CA ARG A 413 2.84 26.71 28.91
C ARG A 413 1.51 27.30 29.36
N TRP A 414 0.41 26.57 29.15
CA TRP A 414 -0.91 26.97 29.64
C TRP A 414 -0.97 26.99 31.18
N GLN A 415 -0.31 26.03 31.84
CA GLN A 415 -0.20 26.00 33.30
C GLN A 415 0.69 27.14 33.82
N ASP A 416 1.69 27.56 33.04
CA ASP A 416 2.54 28.73 33.32
C ASP A 416 1.87 30.09 33.01
N GLU A 417 0.54 30.09 32.85
CA GLU A 417 -0.27 31.28 32.57
C GLU A 417 0.06 32.00 31.24
N GLU A 418 0.75 31.35 30.29
CA GLU A 418 0.92 31.90 28.93
C GLU A 418 -0.43 31.91 28.20
N ARG A 419 -0.84 33.08 27.70
CA ARG A 419 -2.11 33.26 26.96
C ARG A 419 -1.87 34.13 25.71
N PRO A 420 -1.95 33.59 24.47
CA PRO A 420 -2.15 32.18 24.14
C PRO A 420 -0.92 31.32 24.47
N ALA A 421 -1.14 30.06 24.85
CA ALA A 421 -0.07 29.07 24.99
C ALA A 421 0.13 28.37 23.64
N SER A 422 1.35 28.29 23.13
CA SER A 422 1.62 27.58 21.88
C SER A 422 2.95 26.83 21.91
N ALA A 423 2.96 25.61 21.36
CA ALA A 423 4.15 24.80 21.25
C ALA A 423 4.20 24.04 19.93
N GLU A 424 5.41 23.91 19.39
CA GLU A 424 5.73 23.08 18.24
C GLU A 424 6.41 21.80 18.70
N TYR A 425 6.14 20.70 18.01
CA TYR A 425 6.80 19.43 18.23
C TYR A 425 7.00 18.69 16.92
N THR A 426 8.15 18.03 16.80
CA THR A 426 8.47 17.13 15.69
C THR A 426 8.63 15.73 16.22
N TYR A 427 7.78 14.82 15.76
CA TYR A 427 7.97 13.40 16.00
C TYR A 427 8.88 12.81 14.92
N LEU A 428 9.92 12.10 15.35
CA LEU A 428 10.78 11.28 14.50
C LEU A 428 10.52 9.80 14.82
N ALA A 429 10.22 9.00 13.80
CA ALA A 429 10.06 7.56 14.01
C ALA A 429 11.41 6.91 14.37
N PRO A 430 11.41 5.72 15.01
CA PRO A 430 12.63 4.96 15.25
C PRO A 430 13.45 4.77 13.98
N LYS A 431 14.77 4.87 14.09
CA LYS A 431 15.69 4.70 12.96
C LYS A 431 15.60 3.29 12.39
N THR A 432 15.61 3.18 11.07
CA THR A 432 15.73 1.94 10.30
C THR A 432 17.09 1.88 9.62
N THR A 433 17.47 0.73 9.08
CA THR A 433 18.74 0.57 8.35
C THR A 433 18.53 0.71 6.85
N PRO A 434 19.53 1.21 6.10
CA PRO A 434 19.52 1.10 4.65
C PRO A 434 19.53 -0.36 4.20
N PHE A 435 19.25 -0.57 2.91
CA PHE A 435 19.36 -1.87 2.26
C PHE A 435 20.84 -2.27 2.17
N ASP A 436 21.23 -3.42 2.75
CA ASP A 436 22.58 -3.97 2.55
C ASP A 436 22.72 -4.47 1.10
N PRO A 437 23.67 -3.93 0.31
CA PRO A 437 23.71 -4.19 -1.12
C PRO A 437 24.16 -5.61 -1.49
N GLU A 438 24.82 -6.35 -0.59
CA GLU A 438 25.32 -7.70 -0.86
C GLU A 438 24.32 -8.78 -0.41
N THR A 439 23.71 -8.57 0.75
CA THR A 439 22.90 -9.57 1.44
C THR A 439 21.42 -9.21 1.55
N GLY A 440 21.07 -7.93 1.43
CA GLY A 440 19.74 -7.42 1.77
C GLY A 440 19.42 -7.42 3.26
N HIS A 441 20.38 -7.74 4.13
CA HIS A 441 20.20 -7.76 5.59
C HIS A 441 19.84 -6.37 6.12
N GLY A 442 18.93 -6.31 7.09
CA GLY A 442 18.63 -5.07 7.80
C GLY A 442 17.28 -5.03 8.50
N VAL A 443 17.04 -3.92 9.20
CA VAL A 443 15.77 -3.57 9.83
C VAL A 443 15.11 -2.47 8.99
N PRO A 444 14.33 -2.82 7.94
CA PRO A 444 13.91 -1.84 6.95
C PRO A 444 12.79 -0.92 7.43
N ASN A 445 11.99 -1.35 8.42
CA ASN A 445 10.78 -0.64 8.85
C ASN A 445 10.66 -0.62 10.37
N PHE A 446 10.12 0.48 10.91
CA PHE A 446 9.91 0.63 12.35
C PHE A 446 8.58 0.01 12.83
N ALA A 447 7.64 -0.25 11.92
CA ALA A 447 6.34 -0.87 12.20
C ALA A 447 5.79 -1.59 10.97
N TYR A 448 4.91 -2.55 11.21
CA TYR A 448 4.16 -3.29 10.19
C TYR A 448 2.72 -3.45 10.67
N GLY A 449 1.81 -3.73 9.76
CA GLY A 449 0.58 -4.41 10.13
C GLY A 449 0.29 -5.61 9.26
N TYR A 450 -0.77 -6.28 9.67
CA TYR A 450 -0.99 -7.70 9.39
C TYR A 450 -2.44 -7.90 9.01
N VAL A 451 -2.66 -8.67 7.96
CA VAL A 451 -3.99 -8.87 7.40
C VAL A 451 -4.13 -10.28 6.87
N ALA A 452 -5.32 -10.84 7.03
CA ALA A 452 -5.73 -12.07 6.36
C ALA A 452 -7.08 -11.85 5.68
N GLN A 453 -7.25 -12.44 4.50
CA GLN A 453 -8.53 -12.45 3.80
C GLN A 453 -8.93 -13.85 3.37
N ALA A 454 -10.22 -14.13 3.48
CA ALA A 454 -10.86 -15.30 2.91
C ALA A 454 -11.92 -14.85 1.91
N VAL A 455 -11.93 -15.48 0.73
CA VAL A 455 -12.82 -15.13 -0.37
C VAL A 455 -13.66 -16.33 -0.75
N GLN A 456 -14.98 -16.14 -0.83
CA GLN A 456 -15.92 -17.07 -1.42
C GLN A 456 -16.34 -16.59 -2.80
N VAL A 457 -16.23 -17.46 -3.79
CA VAL A 457 -16.59 -17.16 -5.18
C VAL A 457 -17.53 -18.23 -5.74
N GLU A 458 -18.35 -17.84 -6.71
CA GLU A 458 -19.01 -18.72 -7.65
C GLU A 458 -18.48 -18.42 -9.05
N VAL A 459 -18.18 -19.48 -9.82
CA VAL A 459 -17.68 -19.40 -11.20
C VAL A 459 -18.73 -19.98 -12.14
N ASP A 460 -19.17 -19.17 -13.09
CA ASP A 460 -19.98 -19.65 -14.21
C ASP A 460 -19.06 -20.32 -15.24
N ALA A 461 -19.15 -21.65 -15.36
CA ALA A 461 -18.31 -22.42 -16.26
C ALA A 461 -18.61 -22.19 -17.76
N GLU A 462 -19.79 -21.68 -18.11
CA GLU A 462 -20.18 -21.41 -19.50
C GLU A 462 -19.70 -20.03 -19.98
N THR A 463 -19.59 -19.06 -19.06
CA THR A 463 -19.24 -17.67 -19.40
C THR A 463 -17.88 -17.20 -18.86
N GLY A 464 -17.33 -17.92 -17.87
CA GLY A 464 -16.13 -17.51 -17.13
C GLY A 464 -16.37 -16.38 -16.14
N GLN A 465 -17.62 -15.93 -15.94
CA GLN A 465 -17.93 -14.87 -14.99
C GLN A 465 -17.69 -15.32 -13.55
N LEU A 466 -17.13 -14.41 -12.76
CA LEU A 466 -16.90 -14.60 -11.33
C LEU A 466 -17.94 -13.80 -10.55
N HIS A 467 -18.57 -14.44 -9.57
CA HIS A 467 -19.44 -13.78 -8.60
C HIS A 467 -18.82 -13.89 -7.21
N ILE A 468 -18.32 -12.77 -6.67
CA ILE A 468 -17.69 -12.74 -5.35
C ILE A 468 -18.79 -12.63 -4.28
N ARG A 469 -19.07 -13.74 -3.60
CA ARG A 469 -20.16 -13.81 -2.61
C ARG A 469 -19.78 -13.14 -1.30
N ARG A 470 -18.59 -13.41 -0.80
CA ARG A 470 -18.20 -13.00 0.54
C ARG A 470 -16.70 -12.79 0.61
N VAL A 471 -16.30 -11.69 1.22
CA VAL A 471 -14.91 -11.41 1.60
C VAL A 471 -14.88 -11.20 3.10
N VAL A 472 -14.14 -12.04 3.83
CA VAL A 472 -13.80 -11.81 5.23
C VAL A 472 -12.44 -11.15 5.26
N CYS A 473 -12.32 -10.00 5.92
CA CYS A 473 -11.07 -9.25 6.00
C CYS A 473 -10.74 -8.96 7.46
N ALA A 474 -9.71 -9.63 7.99
CA ALA A 474 -9.22 -9.41 9.33
C ALA A 474 -7.95 -8.58 9.29
N ASP A 475 -8.03 -7.36 9.84
CA ASP A 475 -6.93 -6.40 9.87
C ASP A 475 -6.54 -6.09 11.32
N ASP A 476 -5.24 -6.19 11.60
CA ASP A 476 -4.69 -5.62 12.84
C ASP A 476 -4.45 -4.12 12.66
N VAL A 477 -5.36 -3.33 13.20
CA VAL A 477 -5.36 -1.86 13.10
C VAL A 477 -4.73 -1.18 14.31
N GLY A 478 -4.13 -1.94 15.22
CA GLY A 478 -3.80 -1.42 16.54
C GLY A 478 -5.06 -0.99 17.26
N ARG A 479 -5.06 0.19 17.89
CA ARG A 479 -6.29 0.82 18.37
C ARG A 479 -6.97 1.62 17.25
N ALA A 480 -8.22 1.31 16.96
CA ALA A 480 -9.05 2.08 16.04
C ALA A 480 -9.41 3.44 16.67
N ILE A 481 -8.82 4.52 16.14
CA ILE A 481 -9.19 5.88 16.54
C ILE A 481 -10.61 6.21 16.10
N ASN A 482 -10.96 5.79 14.89
CA ASN A 482 -12.30 5.94 14.32
C ASN A 482 -12.71 4.63 13.61
N PRO A 483 -13.45 3.73 14.28
CA PRO A 483 -13.83 2.44 13.73
C PRO A 483 -14.60 2.52 12.40
N GLN A 484 -15.47 3.53 12.24
CA GLN A 484 -16.22 3.73 11.00
C GLN A 484 -15.30 4.07 9.81
N GLN A 485 -14.26 4.89 10.03
CA GLN A 485 -13.29 5.19 8.97
C GLN A 485 -12.40 3.97 8.66
N VAL A 486 -12.07 3.17 9.68
CA VAL A 486 -11.34 1.91 9.50
C VAL A 486 -12.14 0.95 8.61
N GLU A 487 -13.42 0.74 8.92
CA GLU A 487 -14.33 -0.08 8.11
C GLU A 487 -14.39 0.42 6.65
N GLY A 488 -14.55 1.72 6.43
CA GLY A 488 -14.54 2.30 5.08
C GLY A 488 -13.20 2.12 4.34
N GLN A 489 -12.06 2.12 5.05
CA GLN A 489 -10.76 1.80 4.44
C GLN A 489 -10.65 0.31 4.05
N ILE A 490 -11.21 -0.59 4.86
CA ILE A 490 -11.30 -2.04 4.57
C ILE A 490 -12.12 -2.27 3.31
N GLU A 491 -13.36 -1.81 3.30
CA GLU A 491 -14.28 -1.98 2.17
C GLU A 491 -13.71 -1.37 0.88
N GLY A 492 -13.21 -0.14 0.94
CA GLY A 492 -12.62 0.53 -0.23
C GLY A 492 -11.35 -0.16 -0.73
N GLY A 493 -10.55 -0.75 0.17
CA GLY A 493 -9.34 -1.51 -0.20
C GLY A 493 -9.68 -2.83 -0.88
N VAL A 494 -10.68 -3.55 -0.36
CA VAL A 494 -11.22 -4.77 -0.96
C VAL A 494 -11.75 -4.48 -2.36
N VAL A 495 -12.63 -3.48 -2.53
CA VAL A 495 -13.21 -3.18 -3.86
C VAL A 495 -12.15 -2.77 -4.87
N GLN A 496 -11.15 -1.97 -4.48
CA GLN A 496 -10.06 -1.59 -5.38
C GLN A 496 -9.20 -2.80 -5.80
N ALA A 497 -9.01 -3.76 -4.90
CA ALA A 497 -8.30 -5.00 -5.23
C ALA A 497 -9.15 -5.95 -6.08
N VAL A 498 -10.50 -5.95 -5.93
CA VAL A 498 -11.41 -6.70 -6.81
C VAL A 498 -11.20 -6.23 -8.25
N GLY A 499 -11.17 -4.92 -8.47
CA GLY A 499 -10.92 -4.35 -9.79
C GLY A 499 -9.61 -4.86 -10.41
N TRP A 500 -8.50 -4.74 -9.69
CA TRP A 500 -7.20 -5.26 -10.14
C TRP A 500 -7.21 -6.77 -10.44
N ALA A 501 -7.96 -7.53 -9.64
CA ALA A 501 -8.01 -8.97 -9.75
C ALA A 501 -8.94 -9.45 -10.88
N THR A 502 -9.95 -8.69 -11.31
CA THR A 502 -11.02 -9.20 -12.21
C THR A 502 -11.25 -8.39 -13.48
N CYS A 503 -11.23 -7.06 -13.44
CA CYS A 503 -11.73 -6.24 -14.56
C CYS A 503 -10.82 -5.09 -15.02
N GLU A 504 -9.96 -4.57 -14.16
CA GLU A 504 -9.04 -3.46 -14.46
C GLU A 504 -7.91 -3.93 -15.37
N ASN A 505 -8.12 -3.81 -16.67
CA ASN A 505 -7.17 -4.24 -17.70
C ASN A 505 -6.58 -3.03 -18.43
N PHE A 506 -5.48 -2.48 -17.91
CA PHE A 506 -4.76 -1.37 -18.54
C PHE A 506 -3.92 -1.88 -19.71
N ILE A 507 -4.22 -1.42 -20.92
CA ILE A 507 -3.52 -1.86 -22.13
C ILE A 507 -2.69 -0.71 -22.69
N ALA A 508 -1.39 -0.96 -22.84
CA ALA A 508 -0.47 -0.10 -23.57
C ALA A 508 0.37 -0.93 -24.55
N GLU A 509 0.59 -0.39 -25.74
CA GLU A 509 1.42 -1.00 -26.78
C GLU A 509 2.39 0.05 -27.32
N ASP A 510 3.68 -0.29 -27.32
CA ASP A 510 4.75 0.59 -27.82
C ASP A 510 4.73 2.01 -27.21
N GLY A 511 4.46 2.09 -25.90
CA GLY A 511 4.36 3.35 -25.17
C GLY A 511 3.03 4.10 -25.33
N ARG A 512 2.11 3.60 -26.16
CA ARG A 512 0.81 4.22 -26.38
C ARG A 512 -0.28 3.55 -25.55
N VAL A 513 -1.01 4.34 -24.76
CA VAL A 513 -2.21 3.87 -24.03
C VAL A 513 -3.34 3.58 -25.01
N LEU A 514 -3.86 2.35 -24.97
CA LEU A 514 -4.99 1.88 -25.78
C LEU A 514 -6.33 1.92 -25.02
N THR A 515 -6.29 1.97 -23.70
CA THR A 515 -7.49 2.08 -22.84
C THR A 515 -7.55 3.42 -22.08
N PRO A 516 -7.55 4.59 -22.75
CA PRO A 516 -7.45 5.89 -22.07
C PRO A 516 -8.80 6.44 -21.57
N HIS A 517 -9.89 5.68 -21.67
CA HIS A 517 -11.23 6.09 -21.24
C HIS A 517 -11.84 5.05 -20.31
N LEU A 518 -12.76 5.47 -19.41
CA LEU A 518 -13.50 4.54 -18.53
C LEU A 518 -14.42 3.57 -19.30
N SER A 519 -14.73 3.84 -20.56
CA SER A 519 -15.43 2.90 -21.45
C SER A 519 -14.52 1.78 -21.97
N THR A 520 -13.20 1.93 -21.82
CA THR A 520 -12.16 0.99 -22.30
C THR A 520 -11.31 0.43 -21.16
N TYR A 521 -11.23 1.14 -20.03
CA TYR A 521 -10.63 0.72 -18.78
C TYR A 521 -11.72 0.67 -17.72
N LEU A 522 -12.19 -0.52 -17.41
CA LEU A 522 -13.31 -0.73 -16.51
C LEU A 522 -12.81 -0.78 -15.07
N ILE A 523 -13.37 0.07 -14.21
CA ILE A 523 -13.25 -0.03 -12.76
C ILE A 523 -14.50 -0.70 -12.19
N PRO A 524 -14.44 -1.29 -10.99
CA PRO A 524 -15.60 -1.90 -10.35
C PRO A 524 -16.79 -0.94 -10.25
N THR A 525 -17.95 -1.44 -10.62
CA THR A 525 -19.26 -0.82 -10.40
C THR A 525 -19.95 -1.47 -9.20
N ILE A 526 -21.14 -0.99 -8.82
CA ILE A 526 -21.95 -1.62 -7.76
C ILE A 526 -22.34 -3.07 -8.07
N SER A 527 -22.27 -3.49 -9.34
CA SER A 527 -22.52 -4.89 -9.72
C SER A 527 -21.30 -5.79 -9.58
N ASP A 528 -20.11 -5.22 -9.40
CA ASP A 528 -18.84 -5.95 -9.32
C ASP A 528 -18.34 -6.09 -7.86
N VAL A 529 -18.90 -5.31 -6.92
CA VAL A 529 -18.52 -5.39 -5.51
C VAL A 529 -18.97 -6.74 -4.92
N PRO A 530 -18.25 -7.28 -3.92
CA PRO A 530 -18.70 -8.48 -3.22
C PRO A 530 -20.09 -8.31 -2.60
N ASP A 531 -20.93 -9.36 -2.59
CA ASP A 531 -22.26 -9.27 -1.95
C ASP A 531 -22.15 -8.91 -0.47
N GLN A 532 -21.05 -9.34 0.18
CA GLN A 532 -20.75 -9.05 1.56
C GLN A 532 -19.24 -8.89 1.78
N VAL A 533 -18.84 -7.80 2.45
CA VAL A 533 -17.52 -7.62 3.04
C VAL A 533 -17.66 -7.63 4.56
N GLU A 534 -16.99 -8.55 5.24
CA GLU A 534 -16.93 -8.60 6.70
C GLU A 534 -15.61 -8.00 7.17
N SER A 535 -15.71 -6.75 7.64
CA SER A 535 -14.60 -5.98 8.21
C SER A 535 -14.35 -6.39 9.66
N LEU A 536 -13.40 -7.29 9.88
CA LEU A 536 -12.99 -7.72 11.22
C LEU A 536 -11.86 -6.82 11.72
N ILE A 537 -12.22 -5.85 12.56
CA ILE A 537 -11.29 -4.94 13.21
C ILE A 537 -10.64 -5.68 14.39
N PHE A 538 -9.41 -6.14 14.20
CA PHE A 538 -8.63 -6.72 15.28
C PHE A 538 -7.81 -5.64 15.97
N GLU A 539 -8.09 -5.40 17.25
CA GLU A 539 -7.37 -4.37 18.02
C GLU A 539 -6.26 -4.97 18.88
N GLN A 540 -5.03 -4.97 18.37
CA GLN A 540 -3.84 -5.24 19.17
C GLN A 540 -2.95 -4.00 19.22
N ALA A 541 -3.09 -3.23 20.29
CA ALA A 541 -2.41 -1.94 20.47
C ALA A 541 -0.92 -2.00 20.10
N ASP A 542 -0.50 -1.16 19.15
CA ASP A 542 0.91 -1.02 18.82
C ASP A 542 1.62 -0.24 19.93
N PRO A 543 2.63 -0.79 20.62
CA PRO A 543 3.28 -0.13 21.75
C PRO A 543 3.97 1.18 21.36
N ARG A 544 4.25 1.42 20.07
CA ARG A 544 4.84 2.66 19.55
C ARG A 544 3.78 3.63 19.01
N GLY A 545 2.57 3.13 18.80
CA GLY A 545 1.46 3.88 18.22
C GLY A 545 0.88 4.90 19.19
N PRO A 546 0.40 6.05 18.70
CA PRO A 546 -0.31 7.00 19.54
C PRO A 546 -1.62 6.36 20.03
N TRP A 547 -1.80 6.27 21.35
CA TRP A 547 -2.90 5.51 21.98
C TRP A 547 -3.00 4.04 21.57
N GLY A 548 -1.94 3.46 21.01
CA GLY A 548 -1.94 2.09 20.47
C GLY A 548 -2.32 2.00 18.99
N ALA A 549 -2.57 3.11 18.30
CA ALA A 549 -3.00 3.12 16.90
C ALA A 549 -1.91 2.64 15.94
N ARG A 550 -2.34 1.94 14.88
CA ARG A 550 -1.47 1.51 13.78
C ARG A 550 -1.97 2.09 12.46
N GLY A 551 -1.05 2.27 11.51
CA GLY A 551 -1.40 2.58 10.14
C GLY A 551 -1.97 1.37 9.41
N MET A 552 -3.14 1.46 8.76
CA MET A 552 -3.77 0.29 8.12
C MET A 552 -4.27 0.51 6.68
N GLY A 553 -4.17 1.75 6.17
CA GLY A 553 -4.85 2.16 4.93
C GLY A 553 -4.56 1.31 3.69
N GLU A 554 -3.41 0.65 3.59
CA GLU A 554 -3.08 -0.19 2.41
C GLU A 554 -3.37 -1.67 2.61
N MET A 555 -3.49 -2.16 3.85
CA MET A 555 -3.53 -3.59 4.17
C MET A 555 -4.64 -4.38 3.48
N PRO A 556 -5.90 -3.88 3.44
CA PRO A 556 -7.02 -4.62 2.86
C PRO A 556 -6.91 -4.85 1.35
N PHE A 557 -5.98 -4.18 0.66
CA PHE A 557 -5.75 -4.44 -0.77
C PHE A 557 -4.92 -5.71 -1.00
N LEU A 558 -3.98 -6.03 -0.10
CA LEU A 558 -2.86 -6.95 -0.39
C LEU A 558 -3.29 -8.40 -0.65
N PRO A 559 -4.08 -9.06 0.23
CA PRO A 559 -4.30 -10.50 0.12
C PRO A 559 -5.47 -10.88 -0.81
N LEU A 560 -6.27 -9.93 -1.29
CA LEU A 560 -7.49 -10.26 -2.03
C LEU A 560 -7.22 -11.05 -3.32
N ALA A 561 -6.34 -10.55 -4.18
CA ALA A 561 -6.08 -11.15 -5.47
C ALA A 561 -5.63 -12.64 -5.36
N PRO A 562 -4.64 -13.00 -4.53
CA PRO A 562 -4.28 -14.41 -4.38
C PRO A 562 -5.35 -15.23 -3.64
N ALA A 563 -6.11 -14.66 -2.70
CA ALA A 563 -7.23 -15.37 -2.06
C ALA A 563 -8.34 -15.69 -3.08
N LEU A 564 -8.66 -14.75 -3.97
CA LEU A 564 -9.62 -14.95 -5.05
C LEU A 564 -9.15 -16.03 -6.03
N VAL A 565 -7.88 -15.99 -6.46
CA VAL A 565 -7.33 -17.04 -7.35
C VAL A 565 -7.39 -18.42 -6.69
N ALA A 566 -7.07 -18.52 -5.40
CA ALA A 566 -7.21 -19.78 -4.66
C ALA A 566 -8.67 -20.26 -4.60
N ALA A 567 -9.62 -19.33 -4.42
CA ALA A 567 -11.04 -19.65 -4.40
C ALA A 567 -11.53 -20.15 -5.78
N VAL A 568 -11.05 -19.54 -6.87
CA VAL A 568 -11.37 -19.97 -8.24
C VAL A 568 -10.75 -21.34 -8.53
N HIS A 569 -9.50 -21.58 -8.12
CA HIS A 569 -8.88 -22.89 -8.24
C HIS A 569 -9.66 -23.95 -7.45
N ASP A 570 -10.09 -23.64 -6.24
CA ASP A 570 -10.92 -24.57 -5.46
C ASP A 570 -12.27 -24.88 -6.11
N ALA A 571 -12.89 -23.87 -6.74
CA ALA A 571 -14.16 -24.03 -7.45
C ALA A 571 -14.04 -24.87 -8.74
N THR A 572 -12.87 -24.84 -9.40
CA THR A 572 -12.74 -25.26 -10.82
C THR A 572 -11.60 -26.24 -11.10
N GLY A 573 -10.65 -26.38 -10.18
CA GLY A 573 -9.40 -27.11 -10.37
C GLY A 573 -8.35 -26.39 -11.22
N VAL A 574 -8.60 -25.15 -11.65
CA VAL A 574 -7.72 -24.42 -12.59
C VAL A 574 -6.92 -23.32 -11.88
N TRP A 575 -5.61 -23.31 -12.08
CA TRP A 575 -4.73 -22.24 -11.62
C TRP A 575 -4.67 -21.07 -12.60
N PHE A 576 -4.63 -19.86 -12.06
CA PHE A 576 -4.41 -18.63 -12.81
C PHE A 576 -3.16 -17.93 -12.29
N ASP A 577 -2.14 -17.85 -13.15
CA ASP A 577 -0.86 -17.23 -12.79
C ASP A 577 -0.77 -15.76 -13.28
N GLU A 578 -1.87 -15.22 -13.82
CA GLU A 578 -1.92 -13.89 -14.41
C GLU A 578 -3.24 -13.15 -14.06
N LEU A 579 -3.12 -11.89 -13.64
CA LEU A 579 -4.24 -10.96 -13.42
C LEU A 579 -4.44 -10.02 -14.63
N PRO A 580 -5.65 -9.48 -14.87
CA PRO A 580 -6.91 -9.75 -14.18
C PRO A 580 -7.66 -11.00 -14.69
N LEU A 581 -8.46 -11.65 -13.85
CA LEU A 581 -9.32 -12.79 -14.18
C LEU A 581 -10.58 -12.33 -14.94
N THR A 582 -10.37 -11.76 -16.13
CA THR A 582 -11.47 -11.40 -17.03
C THR A 582 -12.30 -12.64 -17.39
N PRO A 583 -13.62 -12.50 -17.63
CA PRO A 583 -14.46 -13.64 -18.00
C PRO A 583 -13.91 -14.43 -19.20
N GLU A 584 -13.37 -13.73 -20.19
CA GLU A 584 -12.72 -14.36 -21.35
C GLU A 584 -11.50 -15.21 -20.96
N ARG A 585 -10.64 -14.72 -20.06
CA ARG A 585 -9.46 -15.45 -19.59
C ARG A 585 -9.86 -16.69 -18.80
N VAL A 586 -10.85 -16.55 -17.91
CA VAL A 586 -11.38 -17.66 -17.10
C VAL A 586 -11.98 -18.72 -18.00
N LEU A 587 -12.90 -18.35 -18.91
CA LEU A 587 -13.56 -19.28 -19.82
C LEU A 587 -12.56 -20.06 -20.68
N ARG A 588 -11.58 -19.37 -21.27
CA ARG A 588 -10.54 -20.01 -22.09
C ARG A 588 -9.69 -21.00 -21.30
N ALA A 589 -9.42 -20.73 -20.02
CA ALA A 589 -8.67 -21.63 -19.17
C ALA A 589 -9.48 -22.88 -18.80
N LEU A 590 -10.76 -22.72 -18.44
CA LEU A 590 -11.69 -23.82 -18.17
C LEU A 590 -11.85 -24.77 -19.37
N GLN A 591 -11.99 -24.20 -20.58
CA GLN A 591 -12.10 -24.96 -21.83
C GLN A 591 -10.83 -25.75 -22.18
N ARG A 592 -9.65 -25.33 -21.72
CA ARG A 592 -8.39 -26.06 -21.93
C ARG A 592 -8.18 -27.19 -20.93
N ALA A 593 -8.80 -27.09 -19.76
CA ALA A 593 -8.70 -28.07 -18.67
C ALA A 593 -9.76 -29.18 -18.76
N SER A 594 -10.88 -28.90 -19.45
CA SER A 594 -11.92 -29.87 -19.81
C SER A 594 -11.49 -30.74 -20.99
#